data_AF-A0A380KHN9-F1
#
_entry.id   AF-A0A380KHN9-F1
#
_cell.length_a   1.000
_cell.length_b   1.000
_cell.length_c   1.000
_cell.angle_alpha   90.00
_cell.angle_beta   90.00
_cell.angle_gamma   90.00
#
_symmetry.space_group_name_H-M   'P 1'
#
loop_
_entity.id
_entity.type
_entity.pdbx_description
1 polymer ?
#
loop_
_entity_poly.entity_id
_entity_poly.type
_entity_poly.pdbx_seq_one_letter_code
_entity_poly.pdbx_strand_id
1 'polypeptide(L)'
;MAKRKIYFYVEVEELSGTHRILQLPRDLQLPMRQYFHANRGAWQELLRGGLINIATEPYTAENDYQPTIRLTKICKFFYSREEQNERSRGQFLIQSNWQTPGIKHFWESAKFIQHDYPIKNKVLLTLDYYRWRRRHRKYKNRRKN
;
A
#
# COMPACT_ATOMS: atom_id res chain seq x y z
N MET A 1 -21.51 7.75 -26.53
CA MET A 1 -20.81 8.44 -25.42
C MET A 1 -19.62 7.60 -24.98
N ALA A 2 -18.39 8.10 -25.13
CA ALA A 2 -17.22 7.38 -24.61
C ALA A 2 -17.35 7.23 -23.08
N LYS A 3 -17.32 6.00 -22.56
CA LYS A 3 -17.29 5.77 -21.11
C LYS A 3 -16.05 6.50 -20.56
N ARG A 4 -16.27 7.56 -19.77
CA ARG A 4 -15.17 8.29 -19.11
C ARG A 4 -14.33 7.30 -18.30
N LYS A 5 -13.03 7.29 -18.56
CA LYS A 5 -12.08 6.38 -17.92
C LYS A 5 -12.03 6.70 -16.42
N ILE A 6 -12.13 5.66 -15.59
CA ILE A 6 -11.90 5.75 -14.15
C ILE A 6 -10.51 5.22 -13.81
N TYR A 7 -9.94 5.82 -12.77
CA TYR A 7 -8.65 5.49 -12.19
C TYR A 7 -8.84 5.20 -10.71
N PHE A 8 -8.19 4.16 -10.22
CA PHE A 8 -8.25 3.73 -8.83
C PHE A 8 -7.15 4.37 -7.99
N TYR A 9 -7.51 4.75 -6.78
CA TYR A 9 -6.72 5.55 -5.85
C TYR A 9 -6.78 4.99 -4.44
N VAL A 10 -5.72 5.22 -3.69
CA VAL A 10 -5.64 4.95 -2.26
C VAL A 10 -5.30 6.24 -1.51
N GLU A 11 -6.00 6.46 -0.39
CA GLU A 11 -5.53 7.37 0.64
C GLU A 11 -4.69 6.55 1.62
N VAL A 12 -3.47 6.97 1.89
CA VAL A 12 -2.51 6.27 2.75
C VAL A 12 -2.09 7.13 3.93
N GLU A 13 -1.81 6.47 5.06
CA GLU A 13 -1.23 7.03 6.27
C GLU A 13 0.21 6.52 6.42
N GLU A 14 1.15 7.45 6.55
CA GLU A 14 2.55 7.16 6.87
C GLU A 14 2.74 6.89 8.38
N LEU A 15 3.89 6.33 8.77
CA LEU A 15 4.15 6.07 10.19
C LEU A 15 4.17 7.34 11.06
N SER A 16 4.50 8.49 10.45
CA SER A 16 4.43 9.82 11.06
C SER A 16 2.99 10.28 11.36
N GLY A 17 1.99 9.68 10.71
CA GLY A 17 0.60 10.14 10.69
C GLY A 17 0.28 11.08 9.53
N THR A 18 1.23 11.34 8.61
CA THR A 18 0.96 12.13 7.39
C THR A 18 0.07 11.34 6.44
N HIS A 19 -0.90 12.03 5.80
CA HIS A 19 -1.79 11.44 4.80
C HIS A 19 -1.40 11.85 3.39
N ARG A 20 -1.51 10.92 2.43
CA ARG A 20 -1.29 11.16 0.99
C ARG A 20 -2.34 10.45 0.15
N ILE A 21 -2.66 11.03 -1.00
CA ILE A 21 -3.56 10.42 -2.00
C ILE A 21 -2.73 10.00 -3.20
N LEU A 22 -2.75 8.71 -3.50
CA LEU A 22 -1.92 8.11 -4.55
C LEU A 22 -2.80 7.33 -5.53
N GLN A 23 -2.55 7.51 -6.81
CA GLN A 23 -3.15 6.65 -7.83
C GLN A 23 -2.45 5.29 -7.80
N LEU A 24 -3.21 4.20 -7.94
CA LEU A 24 -2.62 2.89 -8.14
C LEU A 24 -1.85 2.86 -9.48
N PRO A 25 -0.76 2.08 -9.57
CA PRO A 25 0.00 1.93 -10.81
C PRO A 25 -0.85 1.30 -11.92
N ARG A 26 -0.44 1.51 -13.18
CA ARG A 26 -1.24 1.19 -14.39
C ARG A 26 -1.59 -0.29 -14.50
N ASP A 27 -0.66 -1.16 -14.11
CA ASP A 27 -0.80 -2.61 -14.02
C ASP A 27 -1.95 -3.05 -13.10
N LEU A 28 -2.20 -2.32 -12.00
CA LEU A 28 -3.30 -2.61 -11.08
C LEU A 28 -4.66 -2.05 -11.54
N GLN A 29 -4.70 -1.09 -12.48
CA GLN A 29 -5.95 -0.43 -12.88
C GLN A 29 -6.96 -1.40 -13.51
N LEU A 30 -6.49 -2.32 -14.36
CA LEU A 30 -7.36 -3.29 -15.04
C LEU A 30 -7.91 -4.35 -14.06
N PRO A 31 -7.08 -5.02 -13.24
CA PRO A 31 -7.58 -5.93 -12.20
C PRO A 31 -8.56 -5.27 -11.24
N MET A 32 -8.29 -4.03 -10.80
CA MET A 32 -9.20 -3.31 -9.91
C MET A 32 -10.54 -2.98 -10.58
N ARG A 33 -10.54 -2.70 -11.89
CA ARG A 33 -11.78 -2.48 -12.65
C ARG A 33 -12.64 -3.74 -12.73
N GLN A 34 -12.01 -4.89 -12.98
CA GLN A 34 -12.70 -6.18 -13.00
C GLN A 34 -13.31 -6.47 -11.62
N TYR A 35 -12.53 -6.30 -10.55
CA TYR A 35 -12.98 -6.49 -9.19
C TYR A 35 -14.12 -5.54 -8.80
N PHE A 36 -14.01 -4.26 -9.16
CA PHE A 36 -15.06 -3.25 -8.97
C PHE A 36 -16.39 -3.67 -9.61
N HIS A 37 -16.35 -4.15 -10.86
CA HIS A 37 -17.56 -4.57 -11.55
C HIS A 37 -18.19 -5.83 -10.95
N ALA A 38 -17.37 -6.76 -10.44
CA ALA A 38 -17.83 -7.96 -9.78
C ALA A 38 -18.34 -7.73 -8.34
N ASN A 39 -17.83 -6.69 -7.64
CA ASN A 39 -18.07 -6.46 -6.21
C ASN A 39 -18.62 -5.05 -5.91
N ARG A 40 -19.60 -4.59 -6.70
CA ARG A 40 -20.05 -3.18 -6.69
C ARG A 40 -20.43 -2.61 -5.32
N GLY A 41 -20.85 -3.43 -4.36
CA GLY A 41 -21.25 -3.00 -3.02
C GLY A 41 -20.14 -2.94 -1.96
N ALA A 42 -18.99 -3.59 -2.19
CA ALA A 42 -17.98 -3.77 -1.13
C ALA A 42 -16.53 -3.61 -1.61
N TRP A 43 -16.33 -3.26 -2.89
CA TRP A 43 -15.00 -3.27 -3.49
C TRP A 43 -13.98 -2.36 -2.79
N GLN A 44 -14.45 -1.28 -2.15
CA GLN A 44 -13.63 -0.32 -1.41
C GLN A 44 -12.95 -0.95 -0.18
N GLU A 45 -13.53 -2.02 0.38
CA GLU A 45 -12.98 -2.70 1.56
C GLU A 45 -11.80 -3.62 1.21
N LEU A 46 -11.59 -3.96 -0.07
CA LEU A 46 -10.53 -4.88 -0.51
C LEU A 46 -9.13 -4.49 0.02
N LEU A 47 -8.80 -3.21 -0.15
CA LEU A 47 -7.48 -2.68 0.19
C LEU A 47 -7.46 -1.93 1.52
N ARG A 48 -8.63 -1.62 2.08
CA ARG A 48 -8.73 -0.85 3.31
C ARG A 48 -8.02 -1.57 4.45
N GLY A 49 -7.19 -0.83 5.20
CA GLY A 49 -6.38 -1.39 6.28
C GLY A 49 -5.19 -2.23 5.82
N GLY A 50 -4.99 -2.40 4.51
CA GLY A 50 -3.79 -3.00 3.93
C GLY A 50 -2.56 -2.12 4.08
N LEU A 51 -1.40 -2.67 3.72
CA LEU A 51 -0.13 -1.95 3.64
C LEU A 51 0.34 -1.86 2.19
N ILE A 52 0.87 -0.72 1.76
CA ILE A 52 1.35 -0.51 0.39
C ILE A 52 2.66 0.26 0.36
N ASN A 53 3.52 -0.11 -0.58
CA ASN A 53 4.78 0.57 -0.83
C ASN A 53 4.56 1.88 -1.59
N ILE A 54 5.23 2.94 -1.16
CA ILE A 54 5.20 4.24 -1.82
C ILE A 54 6.61 4.80 -1.95
N ALA A 55 6.86 5.57 -3.01
CA ALA A 55 8.05 6.41 -3.09
C ALA A 55 7.83 7.69 -2.27
N THR A 56 8.78 8.01 -1.40
CA THR A 56 8.76 9.27 -0.62
C THR A 56 9.65 10.36 -1.21
N GLU A 57 10.40 10.02 -2.26
CA GLU A 57 11.31 10.90 -2.98
C GLU A 57 11.04 10.76 -4.48
N PRO A 58 11.32 11.81 -5.28
CA PRO A 58 11.24 11.73 -6.73
C PRO A 58 12.29 10.77 -7.30
N TYR A 59 12.01 10.24 -8.49
CA TYR A 59 12.96 9.45 -9.27
C TYR A 59 13.92 10.42 -9.97
N THR A 60 15.19 10.46 -9.57
CA THR A 60 16.19 11.40 -10.10
C THR A 60 17.49 10.68 -10.47
N ALA A 61 18.29 11.29 -11.34
CA ALA A 61 19.61 10.73 -11.65
C ALA A 61 20.53 10.67 -10.41
N GLU A 62 20.36 11.61 -9.47
CA GLU A 62 21.11 11.65 -8.20
C GLU A 62 20.89 10.41 -7.32
N ASN A 63 19.69 9.82 -7.37
CA ASN A 63 19.37 8.58 -6.65
C ASN A 63 19.41 7.34 -7.54
N ASP A 64 20.04 7.42 -8.72
CA ASP A 64 20.07 6.34 -9.71
C ASP A 64 18.66 5.81 -10.05
N TYR A 65 17.66 6.70 -10.02
CA TYR A 65 16.24 6.37 -10.17
C TYR A 65 15.74 5.32 -9.14
N GLN A 66 16.38 5.24 -7.98
CA GLN A 66 16.04 4.35 -6.85
C GLN A 66 15.66 5.19 -5.62
N PRO A 67 14.47 5.80 -5.60
CA PRO A 67 14.04 6.62 -4.47
C PRO A 67 13.86 5.80 -3.19
N THR A 68 13.83 6.49 -2.06
CA THR A 68 13.45 5.87 -0.80
C THR A 68 12.01 5.36 -0.87
N ILE A 69 11.83 4.09 -0.52
CA ILE A 69 10.53 3.42 -0.49
C ILE A 69 10.11 3.16 0.95
N ARG A 70 8.88 3.52 1.27
CA ARG A 70 8.29 3.34 2.61
C ARG A 70 7.02 2.52 2.54
N LEU A 71 6.74 1.82 3.64
CA LEU A 71 5.51 1.04 3.78
C LEU A 71 4.47 1.86 4.55
N THR A 72 3.31 2.07 3.92
CA THR A 72 2.23 2.91 4.46
C THR A 72 0.94 2.12 4.59
N LYS A 73 0.03 2.61 5.42
CA LYS A 73 -1.26 1.95 5.65
C LYS A 73 -2.32 2.58 4.75
N ILE A 74 -3.12 1.77 4.09
CA ILE A 74 -4.26 2.22 3.29
C ILE A 74 -5.43 2.57 4.21
N CYS A 75 -5.87 3.82 4.19
CA CYS A 75 -7.02 4.30 4.95
C CYS A 75 -8.31 4.29 4.12
N LYS A 76 -8.23 4.62 2.82
CA LYS A 76 -9.36 4.60 1.90
C LYS A 76 -8.95 4.05 0.54
N PHE A 77 -9.89 3.41 -0.16
CA PHE A 77 -9.75 2.95 -1.53
C PHE A 77 -10.93 3.46 -2.35
N PHE A 78 -10.66 4.19 -3.42
CA PHE A 78 -11.68 4.90 -4.20
C PHE A 78 -11.28 5.03 -5.67
N TYR A 79 -12.16 5.59 -6.49
CA TYR A 79 -11.83 5.93 -7.88
C TYR A 79 -12.04 7.42 -8.13
N SER A 80 -11.27 7.97 -9.06
CA SER A 80 -11.46 9.29 -9.64
C SER A 80 -11.49 9.19 -11.17
N ARG A 81 -11.92 10.27 -11.82
CA ARG A 81 -11.88 10.41 -13.29
C ARG A 81 -10.63 11.17 -13.77
N GLU A 82 -9.90 11.76 -12.84
CA GLU A 82 -8.65 12.46 -13.10
C GLU A 82 -7.49 11.46 -13.02
N GLU A 83 -6.51 11.59 -13.91
CA GLU A 83 -5.24 10.86 -13.85
C GLU A 83 -4.20 11.75 -13.15
N GLN A 84 -3.39 11.16 -12.27
CA GLN A 84 -2.22 11.82 -11.71
C GLN A 84 -0.94 11.03 -11.96
N ASN A 85 0.17 11.74 -11.84
CA ASN A 85 1.52 11.18 -11.97
C ASN A 85 1.99 10.54 -10.66
N GLU A 86 1.54 11.05 -9.51
CA GLU A 86 1.92 10.52 -8.20
C GLU A 86 1.26 9.17 -7.94
N ARG A 87 2.06 8.11 -7.83
CA ARG A 87 1.56 6.73 -7.80
C ARG A 87 2.14 5.94 -6.66
N SER A 88 1.33 5.01 -6.15
CA SER A 88 1.84 3.94 -5.30
C SER A 88 2.64 2.93 -6.12
N ARG A 89 3.32 2.01 -5.44
CA ARG A 89 3.92 0.82 -6.07
C ARG A 89 2.90 -0.33 -6.08
N GLY A 90 3.16 -1.34 -6.91
CA GLY A 90 2.27 -2.50 -7.08
C GLY A 90 2.35 -3.52 -5.94
N GLN A 91 3.37 -3.45 -5.07
CA GLN A 91 3.49 -4.36 -3.93
C GLN A 91 2.66 -3.86 -2.74
N PHE A 92 1.65 -4.63 -2.35
CA PHE A 92 0.79 -4.37 -1.20
C PHE A 92 0.42 -5.67 -0.47
N LEU A 93 0.04 -5.55 0.81
CA LEU A 93 -0.48 -6.62 1.64
C LEU A 93 -1.89 -6.25 2.10
N ILE A 94 -2.89 -7.08 1.84
CA ILE A 94 -4.24 -6.87 2.37
C ILE A 94 -4.27 -7.01 3.90
N GLN A 95 -5.26 -6.41 4.54
CA GLN A 95 -5.33 -6.34 6.01
C GLN A 95 -5.20 -7.70 6.69
N SER A 96 -5.98 -8.69 6.24
CA SER A 96 -5.98 -10.03 6.80
C SER A 96 -4.62 -10.72 6.68
N ASN A 97 -3.89 -10.49 5.59
CA ASN A 97 -2.60 -11.09 5.34
C ASN A 97 -1.52 -10.58 6.32
N TRP A 98 -1.33 -9.26 6.40
CA TRP A 98 -0.23 -8.73 7.21
C TRP A 98 -0.50 -8.81 8.72
N GLN A 99 -1.77 -9.00 9.12
CA GLN A 99 -2.16 -9.19 10.51
C GLN A 99 -2.03 -10.64 10.99
N THR A 100 -1.80 -11.61 10.10
CA THR A 100 -1.60 -13.03 10.46
C THR A 100 -0.46 -13.21 11.49
N PRO A 101 -0.69 -13.97 12.58
CA PRO A 101 0.35 -14.29 13.56
C PRO A 101 1.45 -15.20 12.97
N GLY A 102 2.59 -15.27 13.66
CA GLY A 102 3.69 -16.18 13.29
C GLY A 102 4.90 -15.49 12.67
N ILE A 103 6.09 -16.03 13.00
CA ILE A 103 7.38 -15.51 12.55
C ILE A 103 7.64 -15.88 11.09
N LYS A 104 7.28 -17.10 10.68
CA LYS A 104 7.39 -17.55 9.28
C LYS A 104 6.61 -16.63 8.34
N HIS A 105 5.32 -16.42 8.63
CA HIS A 105 4.45 -15.53 7.86
C HIS A 105 4.96 -14.08 7.83
N PHE A 106 5.51 -13.60 8.95
CA PHE A 106 6.13 -12.28 9.00
C PHE A 106 7.27 -12.16 7.99
N TRP A 107 8.20 -13.12 7.97
CA TRP A 107 9.32 -13.08 7.04
C TRP A 107 8.90 -13.30 5.58
N GLU A 108 7.89 -14.12 5.31
CA GLU A 108 7.33 -14.27 3.96
C GLU A 108 6.71 -12.97 3.45
N SER A 109 5.89 -12.31 4.29
CA SER A 109 5.29 -11.02 3.97
C SER A 109 6.36 -9.93 3.77
N ALA A 110 7.39 -9.90 4.63
CA ALA A 110 8.52 -8.97 4.53
C ALA A 110 9.32 -9.20 3.24
N LYS A 111 9.57 -10.45 2.87
CA LYS A 111 10.24 -10.82 1.61
C LYS A 111 9.44 -10.37 0.39
N PHE A 112 8.11 -10.53 0.43
CA PHE A 112 7.23 -10.11 -0.65
C PHE A 112 7.29 -8.58 -0.87
N ILE A 113 7.15 -7.77 0.18
CA ILE A 113 7.15 -6.30 0.03
C ILE A 113 8.52 -5.74 -0.38
N GLN A 114 9.62 -6.45 -0.11
CA GLN A 114 10.98 -5.96 -0.35
C GLN A 114 11.62 -6.46 -1.66
N HIS A 115 10.97 -7.37 -2.40
CA HIS A 115 11.60 -8.22 -3.41
C HIS A 115 12.47 -7.46 -4.42
N ASP A 116 11.95 -6.37 -4.98
CA ASP A 116 12.55 -5.64 -6.12
C ASP A 116 13.46 -4.47 -5.71
N TYR A 117 13.80 -4.34 -4.42
CA TYR A 117 14.44 -3.13 -3.90
C TYR A 117 15.91 -3.33 -3.51
N PRO A 118 16.75 -2.27 -3.53
CA PRO A 118 18.11 -2.33 -3.00
C PRO A 118 18.10 -2.54 -1.48
N ILE A 119 19.24 -2.98 -0.93
CA ILE A 119 19.41 -3.35 0.49
C ILE A 119 18.89 -2.25 1.44
N LYS A 120 19.19 -0.98 1.17
CA LYS A 120 18.72 0.18 1.95
C LYS A 120 17.19 0.17 2.10
N ASN A 121 16.47 0.02 0.99
CA ASN A 121 15.01 -0.02 0.97
C ASN A 121 14.47 -1.31 1.60
N LYS A 122 15.14 -2.47 1.43
CA LYS A 122 14.74 -3.72 2.10
C LYS A 122 14.75 -3.58 3.62
N VAL A 123 15.79 -2.95 4.18
CA VAL A 123 15.90 -2.70 5.62
C VAL A 123 14.79 -1.75 6.09
N LEU A 124 14.57 -0.63 5.38
CA LEU A 124 13.52 0.33 5.72
C LEU A 124 12.12 -0.30 5.70
N LEU A 125 11.79 -1.07 4.66
CA LEU A 125 10.51 -1.76 4.52
C LEU A 125 10.30 -2.80 5.63
N THR A 126 11.34 -3.54 6.01
CA THR A 126 11.27 -4.49 7.12
C THR A 126 10.99 -3.79 8.45
N LEU A 127 11.67 -2.65 8.70
CA LEU A 127 11.46 -1.85 9.91
C LEU A 127 10.06 -1.24 9.95
N ASP A 128 9.60 -0.67 8.83
CA ASP A 128 8.26 -0.09 8.74
C ASP A 128 7.19 -1.18 8.95
N TYR A 129 7.37 -2.36 8.35
CA TYR A 129 6.47 -3.49 8.54
C TYR A 129 6.39 -3.93 10.00
N TYR A 130 7.54 -4.07 10.67
CA TYR A 130 7.59 -4.36 12.10
C TYR A 130 6.87 -3.28 12.93
N ARG A 131 7.06 -1.99 12.62
CA ARG A 131 6.42 -0.87 13.31
C ARG A 131 4.89 -0.90 13.15
N TRP A 132 4.38 -1.18 11.95
CA TRP A 132 2.95 -1.34 11.71
C TRP A 132 2.36 -2.53 12.47
N ARG A 133 3.06 -3.68 12.49
CA ARG A 133 2.68 -4.85 13.30
C ARG A 133 2.60 -4.52 14.78
N ARG A 134 3.60 -3.80 15.33
CA ARG A 134 3.63 -3.38 16.73
C ARG A 134 2.49 -2.41 17.05
N ARG A 135 2.26 -1.41 16.19
CA ARG A 135 1.15 -0.43 16.32
C ARG A 135 -0.21 -1.15 16.34
N HIS A 136 -0.43 -2.11 15.44
CA HIS A 136 -1.66 -2.92 15.42
C HIS A 136 -1.87 -3.73 16.71
N ARG A 137 -0.83 -4.41 17.20
CA ARG A 137 -0.91 -5.17 18.47
C ARG A 137 -1.29 -4.27 19.64
N LYS A 138 -0.72 -3.06 19.72
CA LYS A 138 -1.09 -2.08 20.76
C LYS A 138 -2.56 -1.67 20.68
N TYR A 139 -3.08 -1.39 19.49
CA TYR A 139 -4.51 -1.06 19.31
C TYR A 139 -5.43 -2.23 19.65
N LYS A 140 -5.08 -3.46 19.28
CA LYS A 140 -5.87 -4.65 19.61
C LYS A 140 -5.95 -4.87 21.13
N ASN A 141 -4.85 -4.65 21.85
CA ASN A 141 -4.82 -4.79 23.31
C ASN A 141 -5.65 -3.69 24.00
N ARG A 142 -5.61 -2.45 23.51
CA ARG A 142 -6.43 -1.34 24.05
C ARG A 142 -7.94 -1.52 23.88
N ARG A 143 -8.39 -2.32 22.90
CA ARG A 143 -9.82 -2.61 22.67
C ARG A 143 -10.32 -3.82 23.48
N LYS A 144 -9.41 -4.57 24.11
CA LYS A 144 -9.75 -5.73 24.95
C LYS A 144 -9.84 -5.40 26.43
N ASN A 145 -9.28 -4.26 26.83
CA ASN A 145 -9.43 -3.65 28.15
C ASN A 145 -10.54 -2.60 28.07
#